data_AF-A0A353RGZ7-F1
#
_entry.id   AF-A0A353RGZ7-F1
#
_cell.length_a   1.000
_cell.length_b   1.000
_cell.length_c   1.000
_cell.angle_alpha   90.00
_cell.angle_beta   90.00
_cell.angle_gamma   90.00
#
_symmetry.space_group_name_H-M   'P 1'
#
loop_
_entity.id
_entity.type
_entity.pdbx_description
1 polymer ?
#
loop_
_entity_poly.entity_id
_entity_poly.type
_entity_poly.pdbx_seq_one_letter_code
_entity_poly.pdbx_strand_id
1 'polypeptide(L)'
;GYLLWFYNAAMTYKWGQMGVPTGGFTSTYTQTTATGDQGSQYIAVLKYARDIENIRNNIDPVEAAKYANMAACVDILTVYLGIFDSDMYGDRPFTEAARARYGGTLTPKYDKVSDLYDLWLETLDNAATTLTTSKDQIFPPNQDVVYKGDVAKWAKLANSMKLKIASRLISQDKAKALSIASQVASAPVGVLDGSADDFLFNKANAITKDDGDKVYHWSNGFLESTASSQRVVDFMLKNKDPRVRFFYRKNSWNSTIVQGFFDQGKAVPAYILDNVNYTEAGGKKTFVSWKGMGEPWVRYYGLPVEMDAAQNPAVYGDYFDYSNRSKLKIGDAEKTYTPFSGFQQEMIIGRYDFTLPTLPGGPVIQDL
;
A
#
# COMPACT_ATOMS: atom_id res chain seq x y z
N GLY A 1 0.57 -11.64 3.15
CA GLY A 1 1.60 -10.99 2.32
C GLY A 1 1.17 -10.85 0.86
N TYR A 2 1.18 -11.94 0.08
CA TYR A 2 0.71 -11.94 -1.32
C TYR A 2 -0.78 -11.62 -1.44
N LEU A 3 -1.60 -12.33 -0.67
CA LEU A 3 -3.05 -12.24 -0.76
C LEU A 3 -3.57 -10.81 -0.44
N LEU A 4 -2.92 -10.11 0.49
CA LEU A 4 -3.20 -8.69 0.75
C LEU A 4 -3.04 -7.83 -0.51
N TRP A 5 -1.93 -7.97 -1.22
CA TRP A 5 -1.64 -7.12 -2.39
C TRP A 5 -2.48 -7.48 -3.61
N PHE A 6 -2.75 -8.77 -3.81
CA PHE A 6 -3.51 -9.24 -4.95
C PHE A 6 -5.01 -8.98 -4.79
N TYR A 7 -5.57 -9.22 -3.60
CA TYR A 7 -7.00 -9.08 -3.36
C TYR A 7 -7.34 -7.74 -2.71
N ASN A 8 -6.71 -7.39 -1.60
CA ASN A 8 -7.24 -6.35 -0.70
C ASN A 8 -6.69 -4.97 -0.99
N ALA A 9 -5.47 -4.85 -1.54
CA ALA A 9 -4.90 -3.56 -1.90
C ALA A 9 -5.76 -2.86 -2.95
N ALA A 10 -6.20 -3.54 -4.02
CA ALA A 10 -7.10 -2.92 -4.99
C ALA A 10 -8.40 -2.41 -4.33
N MET A 11 -8.96 -3.18 -3.38
CA MET A 11 -10.15 -2.78 -2.62
C MET A 11 -9.89 -1.55 -1.74
N THR A 12 -8.83 -1.54 -0.95
CA THR A 12 -8.52 -0.41 -0.06
C THR A 12 -8.17 0.86 -0.82
N TYR A 13 -7.44 0.74 -1.94
CA TYR A 13 -7.16 1.88 -2.82
C TYR A 13 -8.43 2.46 -3.45
N LYS A 14 -9.37 1.60 -3.86
CA LYS A 14 -10.70 2.02 -4.33
C LYS A 14 -11.48 2.76 -3.24
N TRP A 15 -11.59 2.19 -2.04
CA TRP A 15 -12.37 2.79 -0.95
C TRP A 15 -11.79 4.10 -0.46
N GLY A 16 -10.46 4.21 -0.42
CA GLY A 16 -9.76 5.46 -0.11
C GLY A 16 -9.73 6.46 -1.27
N GLN A 17 -10.31 6.13 -2.43
CA GLN A 17 -10.20 6.90 -3.67
C GLN A 17 -8.76 7.25 -4.08
N MET A 18 -7.82 6.39 -3.68
CA MET A 18 -6.40 6.46 -4.04
C MET A 18 -6.11 5.79 -5.39
N GLY A 19 -7.03 4.92 -5.83
CA GLY A 19 -7.02 4.29 -7.14
C GLY A 19 -8.44 4.10 -7.67
N VAL A 20 -8.55 3.94 -8.98
CA VAL A 20 -9.83 3.78 -9.70
C VAL A 20 -9.75 2.52 -10.54
N PRO A 21 -10.80 1.68 -10.60
CA PRO A 21 -10.80 0.55 -11.51
C PRO A 21 -10.64 1.01 -12.95
N THR A 22 -9.88 0.29 -13.76
CA THR A 22 -9.74 0.63 -15.19
C THR A 22 -11.08 0.60 -15.95
N GLY A 23 -12.07 -0.15 -15.43
CA GLY A 23 -13.46 -0.14 -15.90
C GLY A 23 -14.39 0.89 -15.24
N GLY A 24 -13.85 1.78 -14.40
CA GLY A 24 -14.62 2.77 -13.64
C GLY A 24 -15.26 2.21 -12.37
N PHE A 25 -15.78 3.10 -11.52
CA PHE A 25 -16.57 2.69 -10.36
C PHE A 25 -17.94 2.21 -10.78
N THR A 26 -18.44 1.17 -10.10
CA THR A 26 -19.80 0.64 -10.25
C THR A 26 -20.41 0.45 -8.86
N SER A 27 -21.71 0.16 -8.78
CA SER A 27 -22.41 -0.12 -7.52
C SER A 27 -21.80 -1.25 -6.68
N THR A 28 -20.92 -2.09 -7.26
CA THR A 28 -20.24 -3.18 -6.56
C THR A 28 -18.94 -2.76 -5.89
N TYR A 29 -18.53 -1.49 -5.92
CA TYR A 29 -17.22 -1.08 -5.40
C TYR A 29 -17.02 -1.30 -3.90
N THR A 30 -18.10 -1.36 -3.13
CA THR A 30 -18.08 -1.67 -1.68
C THR A 30 -18.13 -3.17 -1.39
N GLN A 31 -18.32 -4.02 -2.40
CA GLN A 31 -18.32 -5.47 -2.21
C GLN A 31 -16.92 -5.91 -1.77
N THR A 32 -16.88 -6.51 -0.58
CA THR A 32 -15.69 -7.14 -0.04
C THR A 32 -15.69 -8.61 -0.45
N THR A 33 -14.50 -9.17 -0.67
CA THR A 33 -14.32 -10.62 -0.73
C THR A 33 -13.62 -11.07 0.55
N ALA A 34 -13.96 -12.25 1.08
CA ALA A 34 -13.25 -12.86 2.20
C ALA A 34 -11.85 -13.41 1.80
N THR A 35 -11.37 -13.03 0.63
CA THR A 35 -10.03 -13.36 0.14
C THR A 35 -9.03 -12.35 0.70
N GLY A 36 -7.74 -12.72 0.74
CA GLY A 36 -6.70 -11.79 1.18
C GLY A 36 -5.94 -12.13 2.44
N ASP A 37 -6.33 -13.18 3.16
CA ASP A 37 -5.78 -13.52 4.49
C ASP A 37 -5.90 -12.37 5.51
N GLN A 38 -6.84 -11.46 5.31
CA GLN A 38 -7.28 -10.58 6.38
C GLN A 38 -8.06 -11.46 7.38
N GLY A 39 -7.72 -11.35 8.66
CA GLY A 39 -8.19 -12.21 9.74
C GLY A 39 -7.25 -13.37 10.08
N SER A 40 -6.46 -13.90 9.15
CA SER A 40 -5.57 -15.04 9.46
C SER A 40 -4.21 -14.61 10.06
N GLN A 41 -3.77 -13.38 9.76
CA GLN A 41 -2.45 -12.89 10.18
C GLN A 41 -2.36 -12.64 11.68
N TYR A 42 -3.35 -11.95 12.26
CA TYR A 42 -3.35 -11.68 13.70
C TYR A 42 -3.47 -12.99 14.50
N ILE A 43 -4.29 -13.95 14.06
CA ILE A 43 -4.46 -15.21 14.78
C ILE A 43 -3.21 -16.08 14.67
N ALA A 44 -2.47 -16.00 13.57
CA ALA A 44 -1.18 -16.67 13.42
C ALA A 44 -0.15 -16.13 14.42
N VAL A 45 0.01 -14.81 14.56
CA VAL A 45 0.92 -14.25 15.57
C VAL A 45 0.44 -14.52 16.99
N LEU A 46 -0.88 -14.45 17.23
CA LEU A 46 -1.45 -14.70 18.54
C LEU A 46 -1.17 -16.12 19.02
N LYS A 47 -1.23 -17.12 18.12
CA LYS A 47 -0.81 -18.50 18.45
C LYS A 47 0.63 -18.54 18.95
N TYR A 48 1.57 -17.89 18.26
CA TYR A 48 2.96 -17.82 18.72
C TYR A 48 3.09 -17.10 20.07
N ALA A 49 2.34 -16.02 20.30
CA ALA A 49 2.31 -15.34 21.59
C ALA A 49 1.86 -16.28 22.73
N ARG A 50 0.77 -17.04 22.52
CA ARG A 50 0.28 -18.03 23.49
C ARG A 50 1.24 -19.20 23.70
N ASP A 51 1.90 -19.66 22.65
CA ASP A 51 2.91 -20.71 22.75
C ASP A 51 4.11 -20.24 23.59
N ILE A 52 4.60 -19.01 23.36
CA ILE A 52 5.71 -18.41 24.13
C ILE A 52 5.29 -18.19 25.60
N GLU A 53 4.11 -17.63 25.84
CA GLU A 53 3.51 -17.47 27.18
C GLU A 53 3.49 -18.82 27.92
N ASN A 54 2.97 -19.86 27.28
CA ASN A 54 2.89 -21.19 27.88
C ASN A 54 4.27 -21.78 28.17
N ILE A 55 5.23 -21.70 27.23
CA ILE A 55 6.58 -22.24 27.46
C ILE A 55 7.23 -21.54 28.66
N ARG A 56 7.19 -20.20 28.71
CA ARG A 56 7.78 -19.42 29.81
C ARG A 56 7.15 -19.74 31.16
N ASN A 57 5.85 -20.03 31.20
CA ASN A 57 5.15 -20.40 32.43
C ASN A 57 5.48 -21.83 32.93
N ASN A 58 6.08 -22.68 32.08
CA ASN A 58 6.35 -24.09 32.39
C ASN A 58 7.85 -24.43 32.51
N ILE A 59 8.73 -23.43 32.50
CA ILE A 59 10.17 -23.59 32.75
C ILE A 59 10.56 -22.87 34.03
N ASP A 60 11.81 -23.06 34.47
CA ASP A 60 12.35 -22.37 35.65
C ASP A 60 12.19 -20.84 35.52
N PRO A 61 11.74 -20.11 36.55
CA PRO A 61 11.49 -18.67 36.46
C PRO A 61 12.73 -17.84 36.10
N VAL A 62 13.93 -18.25 36.53
CA VAL A 62 15.18 -17.56 36.20
C VAL A 62 15.50 -17.77 34.72
N GLU A 63 15.25 -18.97 34.20
CA GLU A 63 15.39 -19.24 32.76
C GLU A 63 14.32 -18.52 31.94
N ALA A 64 13.06 -18.52 32.39
CA ALA A 64 11.95 -17.83 31.73
C ALA A 64 12.16 -16.31 31.62
N ALA A 65 12.81 -15.71 32.61
CA ALA A 65 13.15 -14.30 32.62
C ALA A 65 14.06 -13.91 31.45
N LYS A 66 14.95 -14.80 31.00
CA LYS A 66 15.88 -14.54 29.88
C LYS A 66 15.19 -14.35 28.53
N TYR A 67 13.93 -14.73 28.40
CA TYR A 67 13.15 -14.64 27.15
C TYR A 67 12.11 -13.51 27.17
N ALA A 68 12.14 -12.61 28.15
CA ALA A 68 11.16 -11.54 28.31
C ALA A 68 11.16 -10.56 27.12
N ASN A 69 12.33 -10.19 26.58
CA ASN A 69 12.42 -9.30 25.43
C ASN A 69 11.78 -9.91 24.18
N MET A 70 12.03 -11.19 23.91
CA MET A 70 11.42 -11.89 22.78
C MET A 70 9.89 -11.92 22.89
N ALA A 71 9.37 -12.21 24.08
CA ALA A 71 7.93 -12.19 24.33
C ALA A 71 7.33 -10.78 24.10
N ALA A 72 7.97 -9.73 24.63
CA ALA A 72 7.54 -8.36 24.44
C ALA A 72 7.50 -7.94 22.95
N CYS A 73 8.47 -8.35 22.14
CA CYS A 73 8.45 -8.11 20.69
C CYS A 73 7.25 -8.79 20.00
N VAL A 74 6.93 -10.03 20.39
CA VAL A 74 5.77 -10.76 19.84
C VAL A 74 4.45 -10.14 20.29
N ASP A 75 4.37 -9.61 21.50
CA ASP A 75 3.21 -8.87 21.99
C ASP A 75 2.97 -7.60 21.16
N ILE A 76 4.02 -6.84 20.86
CA ILE A 76 3.92 -5.66 19.96
C ILE A 76 3.40 -6.06 18.58
N LEU A 77 3.90 -7.17 18.00
CA LEU A 77 3.40 -7.69 16.72
C LEU A 77 1.94 -8.12 16.79
N THR A 78 1.52 -8.68 17.92
CA THR A 78 0.14 -9.10 18.17
C THR A 78 -0.79 -7.89 18.24
N VAL A 79 -0.36 -6.80 18.87
CA VAL A 79 -1.08 -5.52 18.87
C VAL A 79 -1.15 -4.93 17.46
N TYR A 80 -0.03 -4.88 16.73
CA TYR A 80 0.04 -4.34 15.37
C TYR A 80 -0.93 -5.05 14.41
N LEU A 81 -0.89 -6.39 14.39
CA LEU A 81 -1.79 -7.19 13.55
C LEU A 81 -3.22 -7.24 14.12
N GLY A 82 -3.37 -7.07 15.43
CA GLY A 82 -4.64 -6.89 16.12
C GLY A 82 -5.42 -5.67 15.59
N ILE A 83 -4.76 -4.52 15.59
CA ILE A 83 -5.27 -3.24 15.08
C ILE A 83 -5.53 -3.32 13.58
N PHE A 84 -4.57 -3.88 12.82
CA PHE A 84 -4.70 -3.99 11.36
C PHE A 84 -6.00 -4.66 10.93
N ASP A 85 -6.41 -5.70 11.65
CA ASP A 85 -7.61 -6.45 11.32
C ASP A 85 -8.88 -5.86 11.95
N SER A 86 -8.81 -5.31 13.18
CA SER A 86 -9.96 -4.62 13.77
C SER A 86 -10.34 -3.36 12.99
N ASP A 87 -9.36 -2.66 12.39
CA ASP A 87 -9.61 -1.51 11.51
C ASP A 87 -10.46 -1.90 10.28
N MET A 88 -10.49 -3.20 9.91
CA MET A 88 -11.29 -3.72 8.80
C MET A 88 -12.64 -4.28 9.26
N TYR A 89 -12.66 -5.08 10.34
CA TYR A 89 -13.82 -5.89 10.71
C TYR A 89 -14.47 -5.54 12.05
N GLY A 90 -13.85 -4.68 12.86
CA GLY A 90 -14.34 -4.31 14.18
C GLY A 90 -14.03 -5.35 15.25
N ASP A 91 -15.03 -5.66 16.08
CA ASP A 91 -14.93 -6.56 17.24
C ASP A 91 -14.45 -7.96 16.81
N ARG A 92 -13.68 -8.63 17.67
CA ARG A 92 -13.00 -9.87 17.28
C ARG A 92 -12.58 -10.76 18.43
N PRO A 93 -12.43 -12.07 18.21
CA PRO A 93 -11.81 -12.94 19.20
C PRO A 93 -10.35 -12.60 19.44
N PHE A 94 -9.97 -12.28 20.68
CA PHE A 94 -8.59 -11.92 21.00
C PHE A 94 -8.12 -12.47 22.35
N THR A 95 -8.85 -12.20 23.43
CA THR A 95 -8.45 -12.54 24.80
C THR A 95 -8.51 -14.06 25.07
N GLU A 96 -9.58 -14.70 24.58
CA GLU A 96 -9.81 -16.15 24.66
C GLU A 96 -9.25 -16.91 23.45
N ALA A 97 -8.89 -16.20 22.38
CA ALA A 97 -8.47 -16.79 21.12
C ALA A 97 -7.08 -17.43 21.22
N ALA A 98 -6.86 -18.46 20.40
CA ALA A 98 -5.63 -19.25 20.33
C ALA A 98 -5.22 -19.97 21.64
N ARG A 99 -6.14 -20.15 22.59
CA ARG A 99 -5.86 -20.82 23.88
C ARG A 99 -6.28 -22.30 23.95
N ALA A 100 -6.97 -22.83 22.94
CA ALA A 100 -7.52 -24.19 22.96
C ALA A 100 -6.47 -25.29 23.25
N ARG A 101 -5.25 -25.15 22.71
CA ARG A 101 -4.14 -26.09 22.96
C ARG A 101 -3.73 -26.17 24.44
N TYR A 102 -4.05 -25.13 25.21
CA TYR A 102 -3.69 -24.93 26.60
C TYR A 102 -4.88 -25.06 27.55
N GLY A 103 -5.94 -25.76 27.13
CA GLY A 103 -7.16 -25.95 27.91
C GLY A 103 -8.18 -24.80 27.81
N GLY A 104 -7.96 -23.85 26.89
CA GLY A 104 -8.93 -22.79 26.60
C GLY A 104 -10.11 -23.26 25.75
N THR A 105 -11.02 -22.33 25.45
CA THR A 105 -12.23 -22.59 24.65
C THR A 105 -11.94 -22.79 23.16
N LEU A 106 -12.79 -23.58 22.48
CA LEU A 106 -12.82 -23.72 21.01
C LEU A 106 -13.70 -22.64 20.35
N THR A 107 -14.51 -21.93 21.13
CA THR A 107 -15.44 -20.89 20.68
C THR A 107 -15.16 -19.59 21.43
N PRO A 108 -14.05 -18.91 21.12
CA PRO A 108 -13.68 -17.67 21.80
C PRO A 108 -14.71 -16.57 21.52
N LYS A 109 -15.04 -15.79 22.55
CA LYS A 109 -15.93 -14.63 22.42
C LYS A 109 -15.34 -13.56 21.54
N TYR A 110 -16.18 -12.66 21.02
CA TYR A 110 -15.75 -11.44 20.37
C TYR A 110 -15.50 -10.37 21.42
N ASP A 111 -14.27 -9.86 21.48
CA ASP A 111 -13.89 -8.72 22.31
C ASP A 111 -14.22 -7.42 21.58
N LYS A 112 -14.74 -6.45 22.32
CA LYS A 112 -15.05 -5.12 21.78
C LYS A 112 -13.77 -4.38 21.43
N VAL A 113 -13.74 -3.68 20.31
CA VAL A 113 -12.56 -2.87 19.92
C VAL A 113 -12.21 -1.83 20.99
N SER A 114 -13.19 -1.26 21.69
CA SER A 114 -12.96 -0.34 22.81
C SER A 114 -12.10 -0.97 23.91
N ASP A 115 -12.45 -2.19 24.31
CA ASP A 115 -11.80 -2.92 25.40
C ASP A 115 -10.42 -3.41 24.94
N LEU A 116 -10.30 -3.77 23.65
CA LEU A 116 -9.03 -4.12 23.04
C LEU A 116 -8.07 -2.94 22.95
N TYR A 117 -8.53 -1.71 22.73
CA TYR A 117 -7.63 -0.55 22.78
C TYR A 117 -7.00 -0.37 24.15
N ASP A 118 -7.77 -0.54 25.23
CA ASP A 118 -7.22 -0.46 26.59
C ASP A 118 -6.22 -1.59 26.85
N LEU A 119 -6.57 -2.82 26.49
CA LEU A 119 -5.67 -3.97 26.58
C LEU A 119 -4.37 -3.77 25.77
N TRP A 120 -4.49 -3.25 24.55
CA TRP A 120 -3.35 -3.03 23.67
C TRP A 120 -2.46 -1.90 24.16
N LEU A 121 -3.02 -0.81 24.71
CA LEU A 121 -2.23 0.25 25.34
C LEU A 121 -1.42 -0.29 26.52
N GLU A 122 -2.05 -1.07 27.40
CA GLU A 122 -1.37 -1.73 28.53
C GLU A 122 -0.29 -2.70 28.03
N THR A 123 -0.59 -3.51 27.02
CA THR A 123 0.36 -4.45 26.40
C THR A 123 1.59 -3.72 25.87
N LEU A 124 1.40 -2.59 25.18
CA LEU A 124 2.48 -1.78 24.63
C LEU A 124 3.32 -1.11 25.74
N ASP A 125 2.70 -0.66 26.83
CA ASP A 125 3.41 -0.10 27.98
C ASP A 125 4.24 -1.14 28.72
N ASN A 126 3.67 -2.32 28.93
CA ASN A 126 4.38 -3.46 29.52
C ASN A 126 5.53 -3.93 28.63
N ALA A 127 5.34 -3.98 27.31
CA ALA A 127 6.39 -4.32 26.36
C ALA A 127 7.53 -3.28 26.38
N ALA A 128 7.23 -1.98 26.32
CA ALA A 128 8.24 -0.93 26.38
C ALA A 128 9.03 -0.96 27.70
N THR A 129 8.34 -1.19 28.82
CA THR A 129 8.98 -1.36 30.13
C THR A 129 9.90 -2.57 30.12
N THR A 130 9.39 -3.74 29.69
CA THR A 130 10.17 -4.99 29.62
C THR A 130 11.44 -4.82 28.80
N LEU A 131 11.35 -4.20 27.62
CA LEU A 131 12.46 -4.01 26.70
C LEU A 131 13.54 -3.06 27.25
N THR A 132 13.19 -2.19 28.21
CA THR A 132 14.13 -1.21 28.79
C THR A 132 14.71 -1.65 30.13
N THR A 133 13.98 -2.46 30.90
CA THR A 133 14.39 -2.85 32.26
C THR A 133 15.02 -4.24 32.33
N SER A 134 14.62 -5.17 31.46
CA SER A 134 15.09 -6.56 31.49
C SER A 134 16.61 -6.67 31.31
N LYS A 135 17.22 -7.61 32.03
CA LYS A 135 18.66 -7.92 31.99
C LYS A 135 18.88 -9.39 31.59
N ASP A 136 20.10 -9.72 31.18
CA ASP A 136 20.53 -11.10 30.86
C ASP A 136 19.63 -11.82 29.84
N GLN A 137 19.20 -11.07 28.81
CA GLN A 137 18.24 -11.54 27.82
C GLN A 137 18.91 -12.37 26.72
N ILE A 138 18.29 -13.51 26.37
CA ILE A 138 18.63 -14.32 25.21
C ILE A 138 17.74 -13.85 24.04
N PHE A 139 18.29 -12.98 23.21
CA PHE A 139 17.62 -12.53 21.99
C PHE A 139 18.61 -12.40 20.81
N PRO A 140 18.89 -13.52 20.11
CA PRO A 140 19.87 -13.55 19.03
C PRO A 140 19.50 -12.62 17.86
N PRO A 141 20.44 -11.80 17.34
CA PRO A 141 20.18 -10.90 16.21
C PRO A 141 19.65 -11.56 14.94
N ASN A 142 19.95 -12.83 14.73
CA ASN A 142 19.48 -13.60 13.57
C ASN A 142 18.03 -14.10 13.71
N GLN A 143 17.45 -14.06 14.92
CA GLN A 143 16.06 -14.42 15.17
C GLN A 143 15.11 -13.22 15.05
N ASP A 144 15.65 -12.00 15.06
CA ASP A 144 14.91 -10.78 14.74
C ASP A 144 15.28 -10.28 13.34
N VAL A 145 14.36 -10.47 12.40
CA VAL A 145 14.55 -10.05 11.02
C VAL A 145 14.42 -8.53 10.82
N VAL A 146 13.75 -7.82 11.74
CA VAL A 146 13.41 -6.40 11.62
C VAL A 146 14.54 -5.53 12.19
N TYR A 147 14.82 -5.65 13.49
CA TYR A 147 15.77 -4.78 14.19
C TYR A 147 17.04 -5.48 14.62
N LYS A 148 17.23 -6.75 14.22
CA LYS A 148 18.44 -7.53 14.53
C LYS A 148 18.74 -7.59 16.03
N GLY A 149 17.70 -7.67 16.86
CA GLY A 149 17.81 -7.75 18.31
C GLY A 149 17.99 -6.39 19.00
N ASP A 150 17.92 -5.28 18.26
CA ASP A 150 17.93 -3.93 18.83
C ASP A 150 16.60 -3.63 19.52
N VAL A 151 16.57 -3.91 20.83
CA VAL A 151 15.38 -3.74 21.67
C VAL A 151 15.00 -2.29 21.92
N ALA A 152 15.93 -1.34 21.73
CA ALA A 152 15.60 0.08 21.84
C ALA A 152 14.65 0.51 20.71
N LYS A 153 14.84 -0.03 19.50
CA LYS A 153 13.93 0.20 18.37
C LYS A 153 12.57 -0.48 18.57
N TRP A 154 12.54 -1.67 19.17
CA TRP A 154 11.28 -2.30 19.57
C TRP A 154 10.52 -1.48 20.62
N ALA A 155 11.22 -0.88 21.59
CA ALA A 155 10.59 -0.02 22.59
C ALA A 155 10.02 1.27 21.95
N LYS A 156 10.74 1.88 21.00
CA LYS A 156 10.23 3.01 20.20
C LYS A 156 9.01 2.62 19.37
N LEU A 157 9.01 1.43 18.77
CA LEU A 157 7.86 0.91 18.03
C LEU A 157 6.65 0.75 18.95
N ALA A 158 6.84 0.18 20.14
CA ALA A 158 5.76 0.02 21.13
C ALA A 158 5.12 1.37 21.47
N ASN A 159 5.94 2.38 21.78
CA ASN A 159 5.46 3.72 22.10
C ASN A 159 4.80 4.41 20.89
N SER A 160 5.29 4.18 19.68
CA SER A 160 4.70 4.73 18.45
C SER A 160 3.36 4.09 18.09
N MET A 161 3.17 2.81 18.41
CA MET A 161 1.89 2.13 18.24
C MET A 161 0.80 2.71 19.15
N LYS A 162 1.15 3.22 20.34
CA LYS A 162 0.21 3.98 21.18
C LYS A 162 -0.28 5.25 20.48
N LEU A 163 0.59 5.94 19.74
CA LEU A 163 0.19 7.11 18.94
C LEU A 163 -0.77 6.73 17.80
N LYS A 164 -0.60 5.55 17.19
CA LYS A 164 -1.54 5.00 16.21
C LYS A 164 -2.93 4.81 16.82
N ILE A 165 -3.02 4.25 18.02
CA ILE A 165 -4.29 4.11 18.77
C ILE A 165 -4.89 5.49 19.07
N ALA A 166 -4.08 6.43 19.59
CA ALA A 166 -4.53 7.80 19.86
C ALA A 166 -5.13 8.48 18.63
N SER A 167 -4.51 8.33 17.46
CA SER A 167 -5.01 8.88 16.20
C SER A 167 -6.37 8.28 15.78
N ARG A 168 -6.67 7.02 16.13
CA ARG A 168 -7.98 6.40 15.87
C ARG A 168 -9.07 6.92 16.81
N LEU A 169 -8.67 7.29 18.02
CA LEU A 169 -9.58 7.82 19.04
C LEU A 169 -9.90 9.31 18.86
N ILE A 170 -9.22 10.06 18.00
CA ILE A 170 -9.35 11.53 17.93
C ILE A 170 -10.78 12.04 17.76
N SER A 171 -11.60 11.31 17.00
CA SER A 171 -13.01 11.65 16.74
C SER A 171 -13.98 11.03 17.76
N GLN A 172 -13.62 9.91 18.38
CA GLN A 172 -14.50 9.17 19.30
C GLN A 172 -14.31 9.61 20.76
N ASP A 173 -13.06 9.80 21.18
CA ASP A 173 -12.67 10.25 22.51
C ASP A 173 -11.38 11.11 22.41
N LYS A 174 -11.59 12.39 22.11
CA LYS A 174 -10.50 13.35 21.95
C LYS A 174 -9.68 13.54 23.22
N ALA A 175 -10.29 13.47 24.40
CA ALA A 175 -9.60 13.68 25.66
C ALA A 175 -8.62 12.53 25.93
N LYS A 176 -9.07 11.28 25.77
CA LYS A 176 -8.21 10.10 25.87
C LYS A 176 -7.12 10.10 24.81
N ALA A 177 -7.44 10.44 23.56
CA ALA A 177 -6.46 10.55 22.47
C ALA A 177 -5.32 11.54 22.81
N LEU A 178 -5.66 12.73 23.31
CA LEU A 178 -4.66 13.73 23.71
C LEU A 178 -3.83 13.26 24.92
N SER A 179 -4.45 12.61 25.91
CA SER A 179 -3.75 12.03 27.06
C SER A 179 -2.71 10.99 26.61
N ILE A 180 -3.09 10.07 25.73
CA ILE A 180 -2.17 9.04 25.19
C ILE A 180 -1.03 9.74 24.42
N ALA A 181 -1.33 10.72 23.58
CA ALA A 181 -0.31 11.44 22.82
C ALA A 181 0.68 12.18 23.74
N SER A 182 0.20 12.80 24.83
CA SER A 182 1.08 13.43 25.84
C SER A 182 1.96 12.41 26.55
N GLN A 183 1.42 11.24 26.91
CA GLN A 183 2.21 10.16 27.51
C GLN A 183 3.31 9.69 26.55
N VAL A 184 2.97 9.44 25.28
CA VAL A 184 3.91 9.03 24.23
C VAL A 184 5.04 10.06 24.07
N ALA A 185 4.69 11.35 24.01
CA ALA A 185 5.67 12.43 23.87
C ALA A 185 6.60 12.57 25.10
N SER A 186 6.10 12.25 26.29
CA SER A 186 6.88 12.31 27.54
C SER A 186 7.71 11.06 27.83
N ALA A 187 7.46 9.95 27.11
CA ALA A 187 8.10 8.68 27.39
C ALA A 187 9.61 8.72 27.02
N PRO A 188 10.53 8.33 27.93
CA PRO A 188 11.98 8.39 27.67
C PRO A 188 12.46 7.55 26.48
N VAL A 189 11.69 6.53 26.10
CA VAL A 189 12.01 5.65 24.95
C VAL A 189 11.87 6.37 23.60
N GLY A 190 11.15 7.48 23.55
CA GLY A 190 10.87 8.21 22.31
C GLY A 190 9.94 7.44 21.36
N VAL A 191 9.88 7.91 20.12
CA VAL A 191 9.08 7.31 19.04
C VAL A 191 10.01 6.88 17.89
N LEU A 192 9.46 6.24 16.86
CA LEU A 192 10.17 6.03 15.61
C LEU A 192 10.53 7.40 15.02
N ASP A 193 11.82 7.70 14.88
CA ASP A 193 12.33 8.99 14.44
C ASP A 193 13.27 8.84 13.24
N GLY A 194 12.68 8.97 12.05
CA GLY A 194 13.39 8.83 10.78
C GLY A 194 13.64 7.39 10.33
N SER A 195 14.25 7.26 9.16
CA SER A 195 14.36 5.98 8.44
C SER A 195 15.21 4.92 9.14
N ALA A 196 16.04 5.32 10.10
CA ALA A 196 16.84 4.38 10.88
C ALA A 196 15.99 3.54 11.86
N ASP A 197 14.82 4.06 12.24
CA ASP A 197 13.90 3.40 13.16
C ASP A 197 12.76 2.68 12.41
N ASP A 198 12.61 2.85 11.10
CA ASP A 198 11.48 2.31 10.33
C ASP A 198 11.25 0.81 10.60
N PHE A 199 9.99 0.45 10.87
CA PHE A 199 9.57 -0.93 11.07
C PHE A 199 9.40 -1.62 9.71
N LEU A 200 10.50 -2.19 9.21
CA LEU A 200 10.57 -2.79 7.88
C LEU A 200 10.75 -4.31 7.95
N PHE A 201 9.83 -5.03 7.30
CA PHE A 201 9.97 -6.46 7.05
C PHE A 201 10.41 -6.69 5.60
N ASN A 202 11.72 -6.91 5.42
CA ASN A 202 12.31 -7.21 4.12
C ASN A 202 12.10 -8.69 3.77
N LYS A 203 11.22 -8.96 2.79
CA LYS A 203 10.82 -10.32 2.40
C LYS A 203 11.89 -11.12 1.65
N ALA A 204 12.90 -10.46 1.09
CA ALA A 204 14.10 -11.11 0.59
C ALA A 204 15.33 -10.24 0.84
N ASN A 205 16.47 -10.90 0.74
CA ASN A 205 17.80 -10.34 0.89
C ASN A 205 18.63 -10.42 -0.41
N ALA A 206 18.04 -10.88 -1.51
CA ALA A 206 18.68 -10.96 -2.82
C ALA A 206 17.65 -10.82 -3.96
N ILE A 207 18.08 -10.26 -5.10
CA ILE A 207 17.31 -10.21 -6.34
C ILE A 207 17.85 -11.32 -7.25
N THR A 208 17.41 -12.57 -7.05
CA THR A 208 17.85 -13.72 -7.87
C THR A 208 16.70 -14.36 -8.63
N LYS A 209 16.93 -14.79 -9.88
CA LYS A 209 15.90 -15.45 -10.71
C LYS A 209 15.33 -16.75 -10.11
N ASP A 210 16.08 -17.39 -9.21
CA ASP A 210 15.71 -18.63 -8.51
C ASP A 210 15.21 -18.35 -7.07
N ASP A 211 14.83 -19.42 -6.34
CA ASP A 211 14.19 -19.58 -5.01
C ASP A 211 14.50 -18.54 -3.87
N GLY A 212 15.46 -17.64 -4.09
CA GLY A 212 15.72 -16.44 -3.29
C GLY A 212 14.76 -15.28 -3.55
N ASP A 213 14.00 -15.26 -4.66
CA ASP A 213 12.91 -14.30 -4.86
C ASP A 213 11.63 -14.73 -4.17
N LYS A 214 11.66 -14.69 -2.83
CA LYS A 214 10.44 -14.80 -2.03
C LYS A 214 9.61 -13.52 -2.05
N VAL A 215 10.03 -12.50 -2.80
CA VAL A 215 9.44 -11.17 -2.78
C VAL A 215 8.18 -11.16 -3.63
N TYR A 216 8.17 -11.66 -4.88
CA TYR A 216 6.93 -11.77 -5.69
C TYR A 216 7.04 -12.85 -6.79
N HIS A 217 6.63 -14.10 -6.49
CA HIS A 217 6.62 -15.20 -7.47
C HIS A 217 5.42 -15.10 -8.45
N TRP A 218 5.73 -15.30 -9.74
CA TRP A 218 4.87 -15.48 -10.94
C TRP A 218 4.07 -14.29 -11.49
N SER A 219 4.73 -13.32 -12.14
CA SER A 219 4.18 -12.61 -13.32
C SER A 219 2.79 -11.95 -13.22
N ASN A 220 2.17 -11.93 -12.05
CA ASN A 220 0.82 -11.47 -11.79
C ASN A 220 1.00 -10.03 -11.37
N GLY A 221 0.84 -9.10 -12.31
CA GLY A 221 1.31 -7.73 -12.08
C GLY A 221 0.64 -7.04 -10.91
N PHE A 222 1.19 -5.88 -10.56
CA PHE A 222 0.79 -5.14 -9.38
C PHE A 222 -0.32 -4.14 -9.73
N LEU A 223 -1.46 -4.23 -9.03
CA LEU A 223 -2.61 -3.33 -9.18
C LEU A 223 -3.01 -3.10 -10.65
N GLU A 224 -2.90 -4.11 -11.52
CA GLU A 224 -3.01 -3.94 -12.98
C GLU A 224 -4.38 -3.41 -13.44
N SER A 225 -5.43 -3.77 -12.71
CA SER A 225 -6.80 -3.30 -12.96
C SER A 225 -7.16 -2.03 -12.17
N THR A 226 -6.17 -1.36 -11.58
CA THR A 226 -6.35 -0.11 -10.84
C THR A 226 -5.47 0.97 -11.44
N ALA A 227 -6.09 2.05 -11.92
CA ALA A 227 -5.40 3.26 -12.35
C ALA A 227 -5.29 4.27 -11.21
N SER A 228 -4.54 5.34 -11.43
CA SER A 228 -4.49 6.46 -10.50
C SER A 228 -5.83 7.19 -10.43
N SER A 229 -6.13 7.77 -9.27
CA SER A 229 -7.31 8.62 -9.08
C SER A 229 -7.06 10.03 -9.60
N GLN A 230 -7.98 10.59 -10.37
CA GLN A 230 -7.89 11.97 -10.87
C GLN A 230 -7.68 12.95 -9.72
N ARG A 231 -8.42 12.80 -8.62
CA ARG A 231 -8.29 13.67 -7.44
C ARG A 231 -6.88 13.66 -6.86
N VAL A 232 -6.27 12.48 -6.77
CA VAL A 232 -4.91 12.33 -6.21
C VAL A 232 -3.87 12.90 -7.18
N VAL A 233 -3.96 12.53 -8.47
CA VAL A 233 -3.01 13.04 -9.47
C VAL A 233 -3.10 14.55 -9.58
N ASP A 234 -4.31 15.13 -9.68
CA ASP A 234 -4.49 16.57 -9.77
C ASP A 234 -3.95 17.30 -8.55
N PHE A 235 -4.17 16.75 -7.34
CA PHE A 235 -3.55 17.27 -6.13
C PHE A 235 -2.02 17.25 -6.20
N MET A 236 -1.43 16.13 -6.63
CA MET A 236 0.02 15.99 -6.74
C MET A 236 0.61 16.95 -7.79
N LEU A 237 -0.02 17.06 -8.96
CA LEU A 237 0.43 17.96 -10.03
C LEU A 237 0.31 19.42 -9.64
N LYS A 238 -0.81 19.82 -9.04
CA LYS A 238 -1.03 21.18 -8.53
C LYS A 238 0.06 21.59 -7.52
N ASN A 239 0.51 20.65 -6.70
CA ASN A 239 1.56 20.88 -5.71
C ASN A 239 2.98 20.55 -6.21
N LYS A 240 3.15 20.22 -7.50
CA LYS A 240 4.43 19.81 -8.10
C LYS A 240 5.11 18.71 -7.29
N ASP A 241 4.32 17.76 -6.80
CA ASP A 241 4.78 16.70 -5.92
C ASP A 241 5.68 15.73 -6.69
N PRO A 242 6.98 15.64 -6.36
CA PRO A 242 7.91 14.77 -7.08
C PRO A 242 7.56 13.28 -6.91
N ARG A 243 6.72 12.92 -5.93
CA ARG A 243 6.31 11.54 -5.68
C ARG A 243 5.41 10.97 -6.77
N VAL A 244 4.84 11.82 -7.63
CA VAL A 244 3.95 11.37 -8.72
C VAL A 244 4.65 10.33 -9.62
N ARG A 245 5.96 10.48 -9.83
CA ARG A 245 6.77 9.57 -10.65
C ARG A 245 7.10 8.24 -9.98
N PHE A 246 7.01 8.17 -8.65
CA PHE A 246 7.27 6.95 -7.89
C PHE A 246 5.98 6.13 -7.69
N PHE A 247 4.82 6.79 -7.62
CA PHE A 247 3.54 6.10 -7.49
C PHE A 247 2.91 5.73 -8.83
N TYR A 248 3.10 6.54 -9.86
CA TYR A 248 2.37 6.41 -11.12
C TYR A 248 3.29 6.42 -12.33
N ARG A 249 2.89 5.64 -13.35
CA ARG A 249 3.51 5.67 -14.67
C ARG A 249 2.89 6.77 -15.54
N LYS A 250 3.69 7.33 -16.45
CA LYS A 250 3.19 8.24 -17.48
C LYS A 250 2.17 7.50 -18.36
N ASN A 251 1.14 8.20 -18.82
CA ASN A 251 0.23 7.68 -19.84
C ASN A 251 0.98 7.46 -21.17
N SER A 252 0.33 6.86 -22.17
CA SER A 252 0.99 6.53 -23.43
C SER A 252 1.23 7.73 -24.38
N TRP A 253 0.68 8.90 -24.09
CA TRP A 253 0.57 10.02 -25.03
C TRP A 253 1.78 10.98 -24.97
N ASN A 254 2.89 10.59 -25.57
CA ASN A 254 4.00 11.52 -25.88
C ASN A 254 3.75 12.31 -27.17
N SER A 255 4.63 13.28 -27.47
CA SER A 255 4.51 14.14 -28.66
C SER A 255 4.44 13.34 -29.97
N THR A 256 5.20 12.25 -30.09
CA THR A 256 5.17 11.37 -31.27
C THR A 256 3.81 10.70 -31.46
N ILE A 257 3.19 10.24 -30.38
CA ILE A 257 1.84 9.65 -30.45
C ILE A 257 0.82 10.72 -30.83
N VAL A 258 0.87 11.91 -30.23
CA VAL A 258 -0.01 13.03 -30.59
C VAL A 258 0.11 13.35 -32.09
N GLN A 259 1.34 13.44 -32.62
CA GLN A 259 1.56 13.69 -34.04
C GLN A 259 0.99 12.57 -34.92
N GLY A 260 1.15 11.30 -34.53
CA GLY A 260 0.59 10.18 -35.29
C GLY A 260 -0.94 10.21 -35.38
N PHE A 261 -1.64 10.71 -34.35
CA PHE A 261 -3.09 10.94 -34.42
C PHE A 261 -3.44 12.09 -35.37
N PHE A 262 -2.69 13.21 -35.31
CA PHE A 262 -2.86 14.32 -36.24
C PHE A 262 -2.66 13.91 -37.70
N ASP A 263 -1.64 13.10 -37.99
CA ASP A 263 -1.33 12.63 -39.35
C ASP A 263 -2.45 11.78 -39.95
N GLN A 264 -3.22 11.08 -39.11
CA GLN A 264 -4.37 10.28 -39.54
C GLN A 264 -5.71 11.01 -39.40
N GLY A 265 -5.71 12.30 -39.03
CA GLY A 265 -6.94 13.07 -38.79
C GLY A 265 -7.79 12.52 -37.65
N LYS A 266 -7.21 11.74 -36.72
CA LYS A 266 -7.92 11.18 -35.58
C LYS A 266 -7.93 12.14 -34.39
N ALA A 267 -8.98 12.06 -33.58
CA ALA A 267 -9.11 12.85 -32.37
C ALA A 267 -8.07 12.44 -31.31
N VAL A 268 -7.48 13.45 -30.67
CA VAL A 268 -6.68 13.31 -29.45
C VAL A 268 -7.62 13.56 -28.27
N PRO A 269 -7.53 12.80 -27.15
CA PRO A 269 -8.32 13.06 -25.95
C PRO A 269 -8.28 14.54 -25.55
N ALA A 270 -9.44 15.11 -25.25
CA ALA A 270 -9.59 16.57 -25.13
C ALA A 270 -8.62 17.16 -24.09
N TYR A 271 -8.55 16.55 -22.91
CA TYR A 271 -7.67 16.99 -21.82
C TYR A 271 -6.17 16.87 -22.13
N ILE A 272 -5.79 16.00 -23.07
CA ILE A 272 -4.40 15.91 -23.56
C ILE A 272 -4.16 17.01 -24.58
N LEU A 273 -5.09 17.19 -25.53
CA LEU A 273 -5.02 18.24 -26.56
C LEU A 273 -4.97 19.64 -25.94
N ASP A 274 -5.67 19.85 -24.82
CA ASP A 274 -5.65 21.09 -24.06
C ASP A 274 -4.23 21.47 -23.61
N ASN A 275 -3.33 20.50 -23.46
CA ASN A 275 -1.93 20.69 -23.09
C ASN A 275 -0.98 20.74 -24.29
N VAL A 276 -1.47 20.71 -25.53
CA VAL A 276 -0.65 20.72 -26.75
C VAL A 276 -0.73 22.08 -27.47
N ASN A 277 0.43 22.66 -27.78
CA ASN A 277 0.54 23.69 -28.81
C ASN A 277 0.75 23.01 -30.16
N TYR A 278 -0.05 23.34 -31.15
CA TYR A 278 0.08 22.85 -32.52
C TYR A 278 -0.17 23.95 -33.54
N THR A 279 0.41 23.83 -34.72
CA THR A 279 0.06 24.63 -35.89
C THR A 279 -0.90 23.85 -36.79
N GLU A 280 -1.66 24.57 -37.61
CA GLU A 280 -2.52 23.97 -38.63
C GLU A 280 -2.29 24.66 -39.97
N ALA A 281 -1.83 23.90 -40.96
CA ALA A 281 -1.61 24.39 -42.31
C ALA A 281 -2.12 23.35 -43.32
N GLY A 282 -2.98 23.77 -44.25
CA GLY A 282 -3.56 22.88 -45.25
C GLY A 282 -4.35 21.70 -44.65
N GLY A 283 -5.03 21.90 -43.51
CA GLY A 283 -5.78 20.87 -42.79
C GLY A 283 -4.92 19.84 -42.07
N LYS A 284 -3.59 20.02 -42.01
CA LYS A 284 -2.67 19.17 -41.26
C LYS A 284 -2.25 19.86 -39.97
N LYS A 285 -2.40 19.14 -38.86
CA LYS A 285 -1.94 19.60 -37.54
C LYS A 285 -0.51 19.12 -37.28
N THR A 286 0.33 20.00 -36.75
CA THR A 286 1.70 19.67 -36.37
C THR A 286 1.94 20.07 -34.92
N PHE A 287 2.29 19.09 -34.09
CA PHE A 287 2.72 19.32 -32.71
C PHE A 287 3.93 20.24 -32.67
N VAL A 288 3.88 21.27 -31.83
CA VAL A 288 4.98 22.23 -31.63
C VAL A 288 5.62 22.02 -30.26
N SER A 289 4.83 22.07 -29.20
CA SER A 289 5.33 21.93 -27.84
C SER A 289 4.21 21.53 -26.89
N TRP A 290 4.60 21.07 -25.70
CA TRP A 290 3.69 21.00 -24.57
C TRP A 290 3.45 22.41 -23.99
N LYS A 291 2.26 22.63 -23.43
CA LYS A 291 1.93 23.79 -22.61
C LYS A 291 2.37 23.58 -21.16
N GLY A 292 2.21 24.61 -20.34
CA GLY A 292 2.32 24.53 -18.89
C GLY A 292 3.68 23.96 -18.44
N MET A 293 3.63 22.97 -17.54
CA MET A 293 4.83 22.37 -16.95
C MET A 293 5.61 21.43 -17.89
N GLY A 294 5.08 21.14 -19.08
CA GLY A 294 5.71 20.23 -20.04
C GLY A 294 5.87 18.80 -19.54
N GLU A 295 6.69 18.00 -20.22
CA GLU A 295 7.02 16.65 -19.77
C GLU A 295 7.98 16.68 -18.56
N PRO A 296 7.84 15.75 -17.60
CA PRO A 296 6.90 14.62 -17.60
C PRO A 296 5.49 14.95 -17.08
N TRP A 297 5.26 16.15 -16.54
CA TRP A 297 4.05 16.52 -15.80
C TRP A 297 2.75 16.38 -16.60
N VAL A 298 2.75 16.80 -17.86
CA VAL A 298 1.58 16.72 -18.77
C VAL A 298 1.22 15.29 -19.19
N ARG A 299 1.91 14.26 -18.68
CA ARG A 299 1.63 12.85 -18.97
C ARG A 299 1.08 12.07 -17.79
N TYR A 300 0.79 12.74 -16.67
CA TYR A 300 0.12 12.13 -15.54
C TYR A 300 -1.36 12.53 -15.53
N TYR A 301 -2.24 11.55 -15.66
CA TYR A 301 -3.69 11.78 -15.57
C TYR A 301 -4.33 10.65 -14.81
N GLY A 302 -5.11 10.97 -13.78
CA GLY A 302 -5.92 9.95 -13.11
C GLY A 302 -7.25 9.73 -13.82
N LEU A 303 -7.85 8.58 -13.55
CA LEU A 303 -9.20 8.29 -13.99
C LEU A 303 -10.24 9.07 -13.16
N PRO A 304 -11.35 9.49 -13.79
CA PRO A 304 -12.49 10.06 -13.09
C PRO A 304 -13.01 9.12 -11.99
N VAL A 305 -13.55 9.69 -10.91
CA VAL A 305 -13.99 8.91 -9.72
C VAL A 305 -15.51 8.79 -9.62
N GLU A 306 -16.22 9.26 -10.63
CA GLU A 306 -17.67 9.24 -10.68
C GLU A 306 -18.19 7.81 -10.84
N MET A 307 -19.29 7.52 -10.13
CA MET A 307 -20.00 6.26 -10.25
C MET A 307 -20.52 6.09 -11.69
N ASP A 308 -20.32 4.89 -12.24
CA ASP A 308 -20.73 4.49 -13.57
C ASP A 308 -20.17 5.40 -14.70
N ALA A 309 -19.04 6.07 -14.47
CA ALA A 309 -18.38 6.93 -15.47
C ALA A 309 -18.12 6.20 -16.80
N ALA A 310 -17.73 4.93 -16.74
CA ALA A 310 -17.51 4.10 -17.93
C ALA A 310 -18.79 3.86 -18.76
N GLN A 311 -19.98 4.01 -18.17
CA GLN A 311 -21.28 3.88 -18.85
C GLN A 311 -21.75 5.20 -19.48
N ASN A 312 -20.98 6.29 -19.33
CA ASN A 312 -21.28 7.59 -19.95
C ASN A 312 -20.17 8.00 -20.94
N PRO A 313 -20.13 7.36 -22.13
CA PRO A 313 -19.08 7.61 -23.12
C PRO A 313 -19.15 9.00 -23.77
N ALA A 314 -20.26 9.73 -23.61
CA ALA A 314 -20.38 11.11 -24.07
C ALA A 314 -19.47 12.05 -23.26
N VAL A 315 -19.26 11.76 -21.98
CA VAL A 315 -18.45 12.57 -21.07
C VAL A 315 -17.09 11.95 -20.82
N TYR A 316 -17.04 10.63 -20.57
CA TYR A 316 -15.82 9.95 -20.11
C TYR A 316 -15.23 8.96 -21.11
N GLY A 317 -15.72 8.96 -22.36
CA GLY A 317 -15.28 7.99 -23.36
C GLY A 317 -13.79 8.11 -23.68
N ASP A 318 -13.19 9.30 -23.56
CA ASP A 318 -11.75 9.49 -23.72
C ASP A 318 -10.92 8.69 -22.68
N TYR A 319 -11.48 8.39 -21.52
CA TYR A 319 -10.84 7.59 -20.47
C TYR A 319 -11.16 6.10 -20.57
N PHE A 320 -12.44 5.75 -20.76
CA PHE A 320 -12.92 4.36 -20.62
C PHE A 320 -13.18 3.64 -21.95
N ASP A 321 -13.34 4.37 -23.06
CA ASP A 321 -13.52 3.83 -24.42
C ASP A 321 -12.21 3.95 -25.25
N TYR A 322 -11.08 4.01 -24.56
CA TYR A 322 -9.77 4.23 -25.17
C TYR A 322 -9.33 3.10 -26.11
N SER A 323 -9.81 1.87 -25.89
CA SER A 323 -9.58 0.72 -26.78
C SER A 323 -10.11 0.94 -28.20
N ASN A 324 -11.09 1.83 -28.37
CA ASN A 324 -11.63 2.23 -29.66
C ASN A 324 -11.12 3.61 -30.09
N ARG A 325 -11.11 4.59 -29.17
CA ARG A 325 -10.79 5.99 -29.47
C ARG A 325 -9.29 6.27 -29.56
N SER A 326 -8.49 5.60 -28.74
CA SER A 326 -7.05 5.82 -28.61
C SER A 326 -6.26 4.73 -29.32
N LYS A 327 -6.60 4.44 -30.58
CA LYS A 327 -5.97 3.37 -31.38
C LYS A 327 -5.48 3.88 -32.74
N LEU A 328 -4.25 3.54 -33.10
CA LEU A 328 -3.68 3.80 -34.43
C LEU A 328 -3.32 2.51 -35.14
N LYS A 329 -3.49 2.53 -36.46
CA LYS A 329 -3.00 1.50 -37.36
C LYS A 329 -2.11 2.14 -38.42
N ILE A 330 -0.90 1.62 -38.61
CA ILE A 330 0.05 2.05 -39.64
C ILE A 330 0.54 0.81 -40.37
N GLY A 331 0.21 0.70 -41.66
CA GLY A 331 0.38 -0.55 -42.41
C GLY A 331 -0.40 -1.68 -41.73
N ASP A 332 0.30 -2.79 -41.45
CA ASP A 332 -0.28 -3.97 -40.78
C ASP A 332 -0.18 -3.92 -39.26
N ALA A 333 0.53 -2.93 -38.69
CA ALA A 333 0.70 -2.79 -37.25
C ALA A 333 -0.40 -1.93 -36.62
N GLU A 334 -0.90 -2.35 -35.46
CA GLU A 334 -1.89 -1.61 -34.66
C GLU A 334 -1.43 -1.48 -33.21
N LYS A 335 -1.67 -0.32 -32.58
CA LYS A 335 -1.43 -0.09 -31.15
C LYS A 335 -2.56 0.72 -30.51
N THR A 336 -2.86 0.40 -29.26
CA THR A 336 -3.78 1.15 -28.38
C THR A 336 -2.96 1.93 -27.34
N TYR A 337 -3.36 3.17 -27.07
CA TYR A 337 -2.66 4.10 -26.21
C TYR A 337 -3.49 4.39 -24.96
N THR A 338 -2.95 4.04 -23.79
CA THR A 338 -3.61 4.27 -22.51
C THR A 338 -3.59 5.76 -22.20
N PRO A 339 -4.75 6.42 -22.00
CA PRO A 339 -4.84 7.86 -21.88
C PRO A 339 -4.70 8.36 -20.43
N PHE A 340 -4.65 7.44 -19.47
CA PHE A 340 -4.46 7.67 -18.04
C PHE A 340 -3.18 7.01 -17.50
N SER A 341 -2.82 7.38 -16.28
CA SER A 341 -1.70 6.85 -15.53
C SER A 341 -2.10 5.61 -14.73
N GLY A 342 -1.33 4.54 -14.86
CA GLY A 342 -1.41 3.37 -13.97
C GLY A 342 -0.50 3.52 -12.77
N PHE A 343 -0.58 2.59 -11.82
CA PHE A 343 0.46 2.44 -10.80
C PHE A 343 1.81 2.15 -11.44
N GLN A 344 2.88 2.70 -10.85
CA GLN A 344 4.24 2.41 -11.28
C GLN A 344 4.62 1.02 -10.78
N GLN A 345 4.72 0.08 -11.70
CA GLN A 345 4.99 -1.32 -11.37
C GLN A 345 6.48 -1.57 -11.12
N GLU A 346 7.39 -0.85 -11.77
CA GLU A 346 8.84 -1.08 -11.65
C GLU A 346 9.39 -0.81 -10.26
N MET A 347 8.87 0.24 -9.61
CA MET A 347 9.26 0.58 -8.24
C MET A 347 8.90 -0.51 -7.22
N ILE A 348 8.02 -1.44 -7.60
CA ILE A 348 7.49 -2.50 -6.75
C ILE A 348 7.97 -3.87 -7.23
N ILE A 349 8.04 -4.05 -8.55
CA ILE A 349 8.52 -5.21 -9.27
C ILE A 349 9.84 -4.80 -9.92
N GLY A 350 10.95 -4.91 -9.18
CA GLY A 350 12.28 -4.45 -9.63
C GLY A 350 12.89 -5.21 -10.82
N ARG A 351 12.13 -6.06 -11.51
CA ARG A 351 12.51 -6.78 -12.75
C ARG A 351 11.57 -6.47 -13.93
N TYR A 352 10.66 -5.53 -13.73
CA TYR A 352 9.72 -5.15 -14.76
C TYR A 352 10.41 -4.17 -15.70
N ASP A 353 10.49 -4.50 -16.98
CA ASP A 353 11.05 -3.60 -18.00
C ASP A 353 9.93 -2.68 -18.52
N PHE A 354 10.07 -1.36 -18.39
CA PHE A 354 9.11 -0.44 -18.97
C PHE A 354 9.46 -0.10 -20.42
N THR A 355 8.52 -0.38 -21.32
CA THR A 355 8.64 0.03 -22.72
C THR A 355 7.98 1.38 -22.95
N LEU A 356 8.74 2.33 -23.49
CA LEU A 356 8.23 3.63 -23.90
C LEU A 356 7.24 3.49 -25.07
N PRO A 357 6.13 4.26 -25.06
CA PRO A 357 5.12 4.19 -26.11
C PRO A 357 5.68 4.73 -27.44
N THR A 358 5.53 3.93 -28.49
CA THR A 358 5.91 4.26 -29.88
C THR A 358 4.73 4.10 -30.83
N LEU A 359 4.84 4.66 -32.04
CA LEU A 359 3.86 4.45 -33.11
C LEU A 359 3.74 2.95 -33.45
N PRO A 360 2.65 2.51 -34.10
CA PRO A 360 2.56 1.13 -34.60
C PRO A 360 3.74 0.81 -35.51
N GLY A 361 4.39 -0.34 -35.31
CA GLY A 361 5.61 -0.72 -36.03
C GLY A 361 6.91 0.00 -35.60
N GLY A 362 6.84 0.94 -34.66
CA GLY A 362 8.02 1.60 -34.11
C GLY A 362 8.88 0.67 -33.22
N PRO A 363 10.14 1.05 -32.94
CA PRO A 363 11.07 0.23 -32.15
C PRO A 363 10.55 0.00 -30.72
N VAL A 364 11.02 -1.07 -30.11
CA VAL A 364 10.91 -1.29 -28.67
C VAL A 364 12.01 -0.47 -28.01
N ILE A 365 11.62 0.44 -27.11
CA ILE A 365 12.55 1.27 -26.35
C ILE A 365 12.28 0.98 -24.88
N GLN A 366 13.21 0.31 -24.21
CA GLN A 366 13.15 0.03 -22.77
C GLN A 366 13.90 1.14 -22.01
N ASP A 367 13.50 1.41 -20.78
CA ASP A 367 14.41 2.07 -19.85
C ASP A 367 15.51 1.09 -19.42
N LEU A 368 16.75 1.59 -19.39
CA LEU A 368 17.95 0.83 -19.04
C LEU A 368 18.35 1.08 -17.59
#